data_AF-A0A1G6JJI9-F1
#
_entry.id   AF-A0A1G6JJI9-F1
#
_cell.length_a   1.000
_cell.length_b   1.000
_cell.length_c   1.000
_cell.angle_alpha   90.00
_cell.angle_beta   90.00
_cell.angle_gamma   90.00
#
_symmetry.space_group_name_H-M   'P 1'
#
loop_
_entity.id
_entity.type
_entity.pdbx_description
1 polymer ?
#
loop_
_entity_poly.entity_id
_entity_poly.type
_entity_poly.pdbx_seq_one_letter_code
_entity_poly.pdbx_strand_id
1 'polypeptide(L)' 'MEKQLEAAQQDYHRFSCLFLSLGLFLTLGFLLPPGYRIDVKAQPMYVLIVIVTFMVAAIFCWLSMRAKRAREQMNE' A
#
# COMPACT_ATOMS: atom_id res chain seq x y z
N MET A 1 -20.38 -5.19 18.00
CA MET A 1 -18.93 -5.08 17.70
C MET A 1 -18.61 -5.41 16.25
N GLU A 2 -19.42 -6.22 15.57
CA GLU A 2 -19.19 -6.62 14.17
C GLU A 2 -19.12 -5.43 13.19
N LYS A 3 -20.06 -4.48 13.26
CA LYS A 3 -20.09 -3.30 12.37
C LYS A 3 -18.80 -2.45 12.39
N GLN A 4 -18.12 -2.37 13.53
CA GLN A 4 -16.85 -1.63 13.63
C GLN A 4 -15.69 -2.40 13.01
N LEU A 5 -15.72 -3.74 13.08
CA LEU A 5 -14.71 -4.59 12.46
C LEU A 5 -14.82 -4.58 10.93
N GLU A 6 -16.05 -4.46 10.42
CA GLU A 6 -16.35 -4.28 8.99
C GLU A 6 -15.82 -2.95 8.44
N ALA A 7 -16.09 -1.87 9.17
CA ALA A 7 -15.59 -0.55 8.83
C ALA A 7 -14.05 -0.54 8.82
N ALA A 8 -13.42 -1.08 9.86
CA ALA A 8 -11.97 -1.18 9.95
C ALA A 8 -11.37 -2.04 8.81
N GLN A 9 -11.97 -3.18 8.48
CA GLN A 9 -11.50 -4.05 7.39
C GLN A 9 -11.63 -3.37 6.03
N GLN A 10 -12.71 -2.64 5.80
CA GLN A 10 -12.94 -1.87 4.58
C GLN A 10 -11.97 -0.69 4.47
N ASP A 11 -11.65 -0.03 5.59
CA ASP A 11 -10.64 1.01 5.65
C ASP A 11 -9.25 0.45 5.35
N TYR A 12 -8.86 -0.69 5.92
CA TYR A 12 -7.59 -1.35 5.59
C TYR A 12 -7.45 -1.66 4.10
N HIS A 13 -8.53 -2.13 3.48
CA HIS A 13 -8.53 -2.40 2.04
C HIS A 13 -8.41 -1.12 1.22
N ARG A 14 -9.13 -0.05 1.59
CA ARG A 14 -9.00 1.27 0.96
C ARG A 14 -7.60 1.85 1.10
N PHE A 15 -7.00 1.78 2.29
CA PHE A 15 -5.63 2.22 2.52
C PHE A 15 -4.64 1.41 1.67
N SER A 16 -4.76 0.08 1.62
CA SER A 16 -3.91 -0.75 0.76
C SER A 16 -4.01 -0.33 -0.71
N CYS A 17 -5.22 -0.09 -1.21
CA CYS A 17 -5.45 0.34 -2.59
C CYS A 17 -4.89 1.76 -2.86
N LEU A 18 -5.04 2.69 -1.90
CA LEU A 18 -4.46 4.04 -1.98
C LEU A 18 -2.93 3.97 -2.04
N PHE A 19 -2.28 3.24 -1.13
CA PHE A 19 -0.82 3.11 -1.12
C PHE A 19 -0.30 2.37 -2.37
N LEU A 20 -1.05 1.39 -2.88
CA LEU A 20 -0.71 0.72 -4.14
C LEU A 20 -0.78 1.68 -5.33
N SER A 21 -1.84 2.49 -5.42
CA SER A 21 -2.00 3.51 -6.46
C SER A 21 -0.93 4.59 -6.37
N LEU A 22 -0.56 4.99 -5.15
CA LEU A 22 0.51 5.96 -4.89
C LEU A 22 1.88 5.40 -5.33
N GLY A 23 2.17 4.13 -4.98
CA GLY A 23 3.38 3.44 -5.40
C GLY A 23 3.49 3.31 -6.92
N LEU A 24 2.40 2.98 -7.61
CA LEU A 24 2.32 2.97 -9.07
C LEU A 24 2.57 4.35 -9.66
N PHE A 25 1.98 5.40 -9.09
CA PHE A 25 2.14 6.78 -9.55
C PHE A 25 3.59 7.26 -9.40
N LEU A 26 4.24 6.96 -8.26
CA LEU A 26 5.68 7.23 -8.10
C LEU A 26 6.52 6.42 -9.10
N THR A 27 6.20 5.16 -9.32
CA THR A 27 6.95 4.33 -10.29
C THR A 27 6.85 4.89 -11.71
N LEU A 28 5.67 5.37 -12.11
CA LEU A 28 5.45 6.09 -13.37
C LEU A 28 6.24 7.40 -13.43
N GLY A 29 6.29 8.15 -12.32
CA GLY A 29 7.11 9.36 -12.20
C GLY A 29 8.61 9.09 -12.36
N PHE A 30 9.09 7.92 -11.95
CA PHE A 30 10.48 7.49 -12.17
C PHE A 30 10.75 7.05 -13.61
N LEU A 31 9.75 6.48 -14.28
CA LEU A 31 9.84 6.04 -15.69
C LEU A 31 9.87 7.23 -16.68
N LEU A 32 9.61 8.46 -16.22
CA LEU A 32 9.68 9.65 -17.06
C LEU A 32 11.09 9.86 -17.64
N PRO A 33 11.20 10.28 -18.91
CA PRO A 33 12.46 10.35 -19.64
C PRO A 33 13.49 11.30 -19.00
N PRO A 34 14.79 11.09 -19.32
CA PRO A 34 15.93 11.52 -18.51
C PRO A 34 16.17 13.04 -18.38
N GLY A 35 15.34 13.89 -19.02
CA GLY A 35 15.41 15.35 -18.90
C GLY A 35 14.94 15.90 -17.54
N TYR A 36 14.25 15.07 -16.75
CA TYR A 36 13.76 15.39 -15.39
C TYR A 36 14.41 14.50 -14.32
N ARG A 37 15.63 13.99 -14.58
CA ARG A 37 16.33 13.14 -13.61
C ARG A 37 16.49 13.88 -12.29
N ILE A 38 15.80 13.36 -11.28
CA ILE A 38 16.07 13.62 -9.87
C ILE A 38 17.58 13.46 -9.67
N ASP A 39 18.20 14.47 -9.07
CA ASP A 39 19.64 14.52 -8.79
C ASP A 39 20.13 13.13 -8.35
N VAL A 40 21.22 12.62 -8.92
CA VAL A 40 21.72 11.25 -8.70
C VAL A 40 21.91 10.91 -7.22
N LYS A 41 22.07 11.93 -6.36
CA LYS A 41 22.10 11.79 -4.90
C LYS A 41 20.74 11.46 -4.26
N ALA A 42 19.63 11.89 -4.86
CA ALA A 42 18.26 11.67 -4.38
C ALA A 42 17.58 10.43 -5.01
N GLN A 43 18.15 9.87 -6.07
CA GLN A 43 17.69 8.61 -6.69
C GLN A 43 17.55 7.43 -5.70
N PRO A 44 18.53 7.11 -4.81
CA PRO A 44 18.37 6.01 -3.86
C PRO A 44 17.26 6.26 -2.84
N MET A 45 17.07 7.52 -2.42
CA MET A 45 16.00 7.91 -1.50
C MET A 45 14.62 7.73 -2.15
N TYR A 46 14.49 8.08 -3.43
CA TYR A 46 13.26 7.90 -4.19
C TYR A 46 12.87 6.42 -4.32
N VAL A 47 13.83 5.57 -4.72
CA VAL A 47 13.62 4.12 -4.83
C VAL A 47 13.21 3.53 -3.49
N LEU A 48 13.85 3.97 -2.40
CA LEU A 48 13.52 3.52 -1.04
C LEU A 48 12.09 3.92 -0.66
N ILE A 49 11.66 5.15 -0.97
CA ILE A 49 10.26 5.59 -0.76
C ILE A 49 9.29 4.70 -1.54
N VAL A 50 9.55 4.41 -2.82
CA VAL A 50 8.71 3.53 -3.63
C VAL A 50 8.57 2.15 -2.99
N ILE A 51 9.70 1.53 -2.61
CA ILE A 51 9.70 0.21 -1.96
C ILE A 51 8.93 0.22 -0.65
N VAL A 52 9.12 1.24 0.19
CA VAL A 52 8.39 1.38 1.46
C VAL A 52 6.89 1.53 1.20
N THR A 53 6.50 2.29 0.19
CA THR A 53 5.08 2.48 -0.17
C THR A 53 4.42 1.16 -0.55
N PHE A 54 5.09 0.33 -1.36
CA PHE A 54 4.62 -1.01 -1.72
C PHE A 54 4.59 -1.97 -0.53
N MET A 55 5.62 -1.96 0.32
CA MET A 55 5.66 -2.76 1.55
C MET A 55 4.47 -2.44 2.46
N VAL A 56 4.18 -1.15 2.67
CA VAL A 56 3.04 -0.70 3.49
C VAL A 56 1.72 -1.15 2.88
N ALA A 57 1.55 -1.02 1.55
CA ALA A 57 0.37 -1.53 0.85
C ALA A 57 0.17 -3.05 1.04
N ALA A 58 1.26 -3.83 0.98
CA ALA A 58 1.25 -5.27 1.18
C ALA A 58 0.90 -5.66 2.62
N ILE A 59 1.45 -4.95 3.62
CA ILE A 59 1.12 -5.15 5.05
C ILE A 59 -0.37 -4.88 5.30
N PHE A 60 -0.92 -3.79 4.76
CA PHE A 60 -2.35 -3.49 4.90
C PHE A 60 -3.23 -4.53 4.19
N CYS A 61 -2.81 -5.04 3.03
CA CYS A 61 -3.51 -6.12 2.35
C CYS A 61 -3.49 -7.41 3.19
N TRP A 62 -2.33 -7.75 3.77
CA TRP A 62 -2.19 -8.90 4.67
C TRP A 62 -3.08 -8.77 5.90
N LEU A 63 -3.08 -7.60 6.55
CA LEU A 63 -3.91 -7.32 7.72
C LEU A 63 -5.41 -7.45 7.39
N SER A 64 -5.83 -6.93 6.24
CA SER A 64 -7.21 -7.07 5.74
C SER A 64 -7.59 -8.54 5.51
N MET A 65 -6.71 -9.34 4.88
CA MET A 65 -6.94 -10.78 4.69
C MET A 65 -6.99 -11.54 6.03
N ARG A 66 -6.12 -11.20 6.98
CA ARG A 66 -6.10 -11.85 8.30
C ARG A 66 -7.34 -11.52 9.12
N ALA A 67 -7.80 -10.27 9.07
CA ALA A 67 -9.07 -9.85 9.69
C ALA A 67 -10.26 -10.59 9.07
N LYS A 68 -10.26 -10.79 7.75
CA LYS A 68 -11.29 -11.56 7.04
C LYS A 68 -11.33 -13.02 7.49
N ARG A 69 -10.18 -13.70 7.56
CA ARG A 69 -10.10 -15.10 8.02
C ARG A 69 -10.51 -15.27 9.49
N ALA A 70 -10.14 -14.32 10.36
CA ALA A 70 -10.54 -14.35 11.76
C ALA A 70 -12.07 -14.23 11.93
N ARG A 71 -12.75 -13.47 11.05
CA ARG A 71 -14.21 -13.43 11.00
C ARG A 71 -14.82 -14.75 10.54
N GLU A 72 -14.27 -15.37 9.48
CA GLU A 72 -14.76 -16.67 8.99
C GLU A 72 -14.71 -17.74 10.09
N GLN A 73 -13.64 -17.75 10.91
CA GLN A 73 -13.51 -18.70 12.04
C GLN A 73 -14.39 -18.42 13.25
N MET A 74 -14.96 -17.21 13.40
CA MET A 74 -15.92 -16.90 14.48
C MET A 74 -17.37 -17.20 14.10
N ASN A 75 -17.64 -17.50 12.84
CA ASN A 75 -18.99 -17.71 12.30
C ASN A 75 -19.28 -19.19 11.97
N GLU A 76 -18.29 -20.08 12.16
CA GLU A 76 -18.42 -21.55 12.28
C GLU A 76 -18.53 -21.95 13.76
#